data_AF-C8W6J4-F1
#
_entry.id   AF-C8W6J4-F1
#
_cell.length_a   1.000
_cell.length_b   1.000
_cell.length_c   1.000
_cell.angle_alpha   90.00
_cell.angle_beta   90.00
_cell.angle_gamma   90.00
#
_symmetry.space_group_name_H-M   'P 1'
#
loop_
_entity.id
_entity.type
_entity.pdbx_description
1 polymer ?
#
loop_
_entity_poly.entity_id
_entity_poly.type
_entity_poly.pdbx_seq_one_letter_code
_entity_poly.pdbx_strand_id
1 'polypeptide(L)'
;MVLKKRFEIYHICKQIEKVIGRRYNIRPDLDEGDSPDLPGYCSKETIAGLFRAWRLNEIHLQLVIAVNRLQVVNFQQLMKVTAMKSDDCFAYLDECVRFGLLCENTPQDKDGSTVYDKLYFVDTGGIFALEETEIPYNKLLYTSGIDQRINICRRNIFIVENGYKEVPRGLTLFENIVGDSYHLEEGIVLYDSSIALSLGLVQEVKEYLTELSCSQVKVYDLYLKKYGIDNLI
;
A
#
# COMPACT_ATOMS: atom_id res chain seq x y z
N MET A 1 -22.49 16.49 -12.61
CA MET A 1 -22.41 15.04 -12.94
C MET A 1 -22.64 14.29 -11.64
N VAL A 2 -23.37 13.17 -11.57
CA VAL A 2 -23.60 12.53 -10.25
C VAL A 2 -22.30 11.87 -9.79
N LEU A 3 -21.79 12.28 -8.63
CA LEU A 3 -20.59 11.71 -7.99
C LEU A 3 -20.87 10.23 -7.68
N LYS A 4 -20.02 9.33 -8.19
CA LYS A 4 -20.21 7.88 -8.03
C LYS A 4 -19.35 7.35 -6.89
N LYS A 5 -19.84 6.31 -6.22
CA LYS A 5 -19.04 5.52 -5.28
C LYS A 5 -17.80 4.96 -5.99
N ARG A 6 -16.68 4.88 -5.27
CA ARG A 6 -15.40 4.36 -5.78
C ARG A 6 -14.80 5.15 -6.98
N PHE A 7 -15.16 6.42 -7.15
CA PHE A 7 -14.72 7.19 -8.33
C PHE A 7 -13.20 7.40 -8.38
N GLU A 8 -12.54 7.53 -7.23
CA GLU A 8 -11.10 7.79 -7.16
C GLU A 8 -10.31 6.54 -7.55
N ILE A 9 -10.65 5.40 -6.95
CA ILE A 9 -9.98 4.13 -7.27
C ILE A 9 -10.27 3.70 -8.70
N TYR A 10 -11.49 3.93 -9.21
CA TYR A 10 -11.80 3.71 -10.62
C TYR A 10 -10.94 4.60 -11.53
N HIS A 11 -10.77 5.87 -11.17
CA HIS A 11 -9.93 6.79 -11.94
C HIS A 11 -8.46 6.36 -11.96
N ILE A 12 -7.93 5.82 -10.86
CA ILE A 12 -6.56 5.29 -10.84
C ILE A 12 -6.49 4.00 -11.67
N CYS A 13 -7.39 3.04 -11.40
CA CYS A 13 -7.33 1.72 -12.03
C CYS A 13 -7.59 1.74 -13.54
N LYS A 14 -8.41 2.65 -14.07
CA LYS A 14 -8.63 2.78 -15.53
C LYS A 14 -7.36 3.16 -16.31
N GLN A 15 -6.33 3.68 -15.61
CA GLN A 15 -5.05 4.05 -16.22
C GLN A 15 -4.05 2.89 -16.20
N ILE A 16 -4.31 1.85 -15.39
CA ILE A 16 -3.44 0.69 -15.24
C ILE A 16 -3.79 -0.33 -16.34
N GLU A 17 -2.85 -0.56 -17.24
CA GLU A 17 -2.95 -1.62 -18.26
C GLU A 17 -2.47 -2.96 -17.70
N LYS A 18 -1.38 -2.93 -16.91
CA LYS A 18 -0.79 -4.12 -16.30
C LYS A 18 -0.16 -3.83 -14.96
N VAL A 19 0.02 -4.87 -14.16
CA VAL A 19 0.77 -4.80 -12.89
C VAL A 19 1.94 -5.76 -12.98
N ILE A 20 3.16 -5.23 -12.91
CA ILE A 20 4.37 -6.06 -12.83
C ILE A 20 4.62 -6.39 -11.36
N GLY A 21 4.55 -7.67 -11.02
CA GLY A 21 4.91 -8.16 -9.69
C GLY A 21 6.36 -8.65 -9.65
N ARG A 22 7.18 -8.12 -8.74
CA ARG A 22 8.42 -8.79 -8.34
C ARG A 22 8.16 -9.50 -7.02
N ARG A 23 8.29 -10.82 -7.05
CA ARG A 23 8.21 -11.68 -5.88
C ARG A 23 9.29 -12.74 -6.00
N TYR A 24 9.77 -13.25 -4.88
CA TYR A 24 10.64 -14.41 -4.93
C TYR A 24 9.80 -15.65 -5.19
N ASN A 25 9.99 -16.25 -6.36
CA ASN A 25 9.59 -17.63 -6.59
C ASN A 25 10.74 -18.49 -6.07
N ILE A 26 10.46 -19.35 -5.09
CA ILE A 26 11.47 -20.19 -4.47
C ILE A 26 12.02 -21.15 -5.52
N ARG A 27 13.23 -20.87 -5.99
CA ARG A 27 14.18 -21.80 -6.62
C ARG A 27 15.62 -21.26 -6.46
N PRO A 28 16.35 -21.66 -5.40
CA PRO A 28 17.78 -21.34 -5.23
C PRO A 28 18.72 -22.00 -6.25
N ASP A 29 18.17 -22.70 -7.25
CA ASP A 29 18.84 -23.59 -8.19
C ASP A 29 18.79 -23.13 -9.66
N LEU A 30 18.17 -21.99 -9.98
CA LEU A 30 18.11 -21.49 -11.37
C LEU A 30 19.20 -20.42 -11.63
N ASP A 31 20.11 -20.72 -12.55
CA ASP A 31 21.01 -19.72 -13.15
C ASP A 31 20.18 -18.65 -13.91
N GLU A 32 20.74 -17.44 -14.04
CA GLU A 32 20.10 -16.31 -14.72
C GLU A 32 19.77 -16.66 -16.19
N GLY A 33 18.54 -17.11 -16.48
CA GLY A 33 18.08 -17.36 -17.85
C GLY A 33 16.92 -18.34 -18.01
N ASP A 34 16.67 -19.21 -17.04
CA ASP A 34 15.71 -20.32 -17.22
C ASP A 34 14.32 -20.05 -16.62
N SER A 35 13.27 -20.47 -17.35
CA SER A 35 11.89 -20.46 -16.89
C SER A 35 11.51 -21.79 -16.20
N PRO A 36 10.68 -21.77 -15.14
CA PRO A 36 10.41 -22.95 -14.34
C PRO A 36 9.57 -24.01 -15.07
N ASP A 37 10.00 -25.27 -14.99
CA ASP A 37 9.33 -26.42 -15.65
C ASP A 37 8.06 -26.94 -14.93
N LEU A 38 7.82 -26.59 -13.67
CA LEU A 38 6.64 -27.06 -12.91
C LEU A 38 6.08 -25.97 -11.98
N PRO A 39 4.77 -25.65 -12.08
CA PRO A 39 4.09 -24.75 -11.15
C PRO A 39 3.59 -25.55 -9.92
N GLY A 40 4.16 -25.33 -8.73
CA GLY A 40 3.55 -25.88 -7.51
C GLY A 40 4.41 -25.96 -6.24
N TYR A 41 3.83 -25.42 -5.16
CA TYR A 41 4.03 -25.62 -3.72
C TYR A 41 5.43 -25.81 -3.13
N CYS A 42 5.89 -24.75 -2.46
CA CYS A 42 7.05 -24.76 -1.58
C CYS A 42 6.62 -25.09 -0.14
N SER A 43 7.34 -25.99 0.55
CA SER A 43 7.04 -26.37 1.93
C SER A 43 7.61 -25.37 2.94
N LYS A 44 7.05 -25.31 4.17
CA LYS A 44 7.56 -24.47 5.27
C LYS A 44 9.06 -24.71 5.53
N GLU A 45 9.51 -25.95 5.43
CA GLU A 45 10.89 -26.36 5.70
C GLU A 45 11.85 -25.94 4.58
N THR A 46 11.44 -26.04 3.32
CA THR A 46 12.23 -25.56 2.16
C THR A 46 12.40 -24.04 2.23
N ILE A 47 11.34 -23.35 2.63
CA ILE A 47 11.35 -21.90 2.84
C ILE A 47 12.30 -21.53 3.97
N ALA A 48 12.17 -22.16 5.14
CA ALA A 48 13.02 -21.91 6.29
C ALA A 48 14.50 -22.24 6.01
N GLY A 49 14.80 -23.34 5.30
CA GLY A 49 16.15 -23.72 4.92
C GLY A 49 16.82 -22.69 3.99
N LEU A 50 16.06 -22.12 3.05
CA LEU A 50 16.51 -21.06 2.18
C LEU A 50 16.82 -19.77 2.96
N PHE A 51 15.89 -19.32 3.80
CA PHE A 51 16.09 -18.10 4.59
C PHE A 51 17.23 -18.23 5.60
N ARG A 52 17.44 -19.42 6.16
CA ARG A 52 18.61 -19.72 7.02
C ARG A 52 19.95 -19.59 6.30
N ALA A 53 19.99 -19.81 4.97
CA ALA A 53 21.21 -19.64 4.20
C ALA A 53 21.59 -18.16 4.02
N TRP A 54 20.64 -17.24 4.21
CA TRP A 54 20.86 -15.81 4.04
C TRP A 54 21.00 -15.11 5.40
N ARG A 55 22.02 -14.28 5.52
CA ARG A 55 22.18 -13.41 6.70
C ARG A 55 21.20 -12.25 6.61
N LEU A 56 19.95 -12.50 6.95
CA LEU A 56 19.00 -11.44 7.25
C LEU A 56 19.49 -10.72 8.51
N ASN A 57 19.72 -9.41 8.40
CA ASN A 57 20.04 -8.57 9.55
C ASN A 57 18.77 -7.94 10.14
N GLU A 58 18.91 -7.30 11.29
CA GLU A 58 17.78 -6.68 11.99
C GLU A 58 17.04 -5.63 11.13
N ILE A 59 17.72 -4.97 10.19
CA ILE A 59 17.12 -3.96 9.31
C ILE A 59 16.09 -4.58 8.38
N HIS A 60 16.38 -5.75 7.80
CA HIS A 60 15.41 -6.49 6.97
C HIS A 60 14.14 -6.82 7.76
N LEU A 61 14.30 -7.31 8.98
CA LEU A 61 13.17 -7.61 9.86
C LEU A 61 12.37 -6.35 10.20
N GLN A 62 13.02 -5.22 10.49
CA GLN A 62 12.33 -3.95 10.73
C GLN A 62 11.51 -3.48 9.52
N LEU A 63 12.02 -3.64 8.29
CA LEU A 63 11.26 -3.35 7.08
C LEU A 63 10.04 -4.27 6.97
N VAL A 64 10.21 -5.58 7.20
CA VAL A 64 9.08 -6.54 7.18
C VAL A 64 8.03 -6.20 8.24
N ILE A 65 8.45 -5.85 9.46
CA ILE A 65 7.55 -5.43 10.54
C ILE A 65 6.78 -4.16 10.16
N ALA A 66 7.47 -3.16 9.58
CA ALA A 66 6.84 -1.91 9.15
C ALA A 66 5.79 -2.15 8.06
N VAL A 67 6.10 -3.00 7.07
CA VAL A 67 5.17 -3.39 6.01
C VAL A 67 4.02 -4.22 6.59
N ASN A 68 4.29 -5.18 7.48
CA ASN A 68 3.28 -6.00 8.14
C ASN A 68 2.27 -5.13 8.91
N ARG A 69 2.76 -4.14 9.67
CA ARG A 69 1.91 -3.21 10.43
C ARG A 69 0.94 -2.46 9.52
N LEU A 70 1.39 -2.02 8.35
CA LEU A 70 0.61 -1.23 7.41
C LEU A 70 -0.11 -2.07 6.34
N GLN A 71 0.19 -3.36 6.23
CA GLN A 71 -0.26 -4.33 5.22
C GLN A 71 0.23 -4.04 3.78
N VAL A 72 0.08 -2.80 3.30
CA VAL A 72 0.56 -2.33 1.98
C VAL A 72 1.14 -0.94 2.11
N VAL A 73 2.36 -0.72 1.59
CA VAL A 73 3.03 0.59 1.66
C VAL A 73 3.68 0.96 0.34
N ASN A 74 3.94 2.24 0.13
CA ASN A 74 4.90 2.70 -0.88
C ASN A 74 6.28 3.01 -0.25
N PHE A 75 7.27 3.29 -1.10
CA PHE A 75 8.64 3.58 -0.67
C PHE A 75 8.73 4.80 0.28
N GLN A 76 8.00 5.87 -0.04
CA GLN A 76 8.02 7.10 0.78
C GLN A 76 7.45 6.87 2.18
N GLN A 77 6.36 6.11 2.28
CA GLN A 77 5.78 5.71 3.55
C GLN A 77 6.77 4.90 4.36
N LEU A 78 7.44 3.92 3.74
CA LEU A 78 8.42 3.06 4.39
C LEU A 78 9.58 3.89 4.96
N MET A 79 10.17 4.79 4.18
CA MET A 79 11.22 5.70 4.65
C MET A 79 10.78 6.52 5.88
N LYS A 80 9.55 7.05 5.85
CA LYS A 80 9.01 7.84 6.96
C LYS A 80 8.86 7.02 8.23
N VAL A 81 8.35 5.77 8.14
CA VAL A 81 8.12 4.95 9.34
C VAL A 81 9.37 4.29 9.89
N THR A 82 10.39 4.05 9.06
CA THR A 82 11.66 3.46 9.49
C THR A 82 12.71 4.52 9.82
N ALA A 83 12.45 5.78 9.46
CA ALA A 83 13.41 6.89 9.55
C ALA A 83 14.74 6.61 8.82
N MET A 84 14.72 5.73 7.81
CA MET A 84 15.90 5.38 7.02
C MET A 84 16.18 6.44 5.95
N LYS A 85 17.46 6.62 5.62
CA LYS A 85 17.86 7.41 4.45
C LYS A 85 17.40 6.70 3.17
N SER A 86 17.16 7.49 2.12
CA SER A 86 16.62 6.98 0.85
C SER A 86 17.45 5.84 0.26
N ASP A 87 18.77 6.04 0.10
CA ASP A 87 19.62 5.05 -0.57
C ASP A 87 19.69 3.74 0.23
N ASP A 88 19.84 3.84 1.55
CA ASP A 88 19.84 2.67 2.44
C ASP A 88 18.48 1.95 2.40
N CYS A 89 17.38 2.69 2.49
CA CYS A 89 16.04 2.12 2.43
C CYS A 89 15.80 1.41 1.10
N PHE A 90 16.24 1.99 -0.01
CA PHE A 90 16.11 1.40 -1.33
C PHE A 90 16.89 0.08 -1.44
N ALA A 91 18.16 0.07 -1.00
CA ALA A 91 19.00 -1.13 -1.03
C ALA A 91 18.39 -2.27 -0.22
N TYR A 92 18.04 -2.02 1.05
CA TYR A 92 17.45 -3.04 1.91
C TYR A 92 16.05 -3.48 1.45
N LEU A 93 15.28 -2.57 0.82
CA LEU A 93 13.98 -2.92 0.27
C LEU A 93 14.11 -3.81 -0.96
N ASP A 94 15.06 -3.53 -1.86
CA ASP A 94 15.33 -4.42 -3.00
C ASP A 94 15.84 -5.79 -2.54
N GLU A 95 16.71 -5.83 -1.53
CA GLU A 95 17.12 -7.09 -0.88
C GLU A 95 15.91 -7.83 -0.32
N CYS A 96 15.03 -7.18 0.45
CA CYS A 96 13.80 -7.80 0.95
C CYS A 96 12.91 -8.37 -0.16
N VAL A 97 12.81 -7.70 -1.32
CA VAL A 97 12.01 -8.16 -2.45
C VAL A 97 12.68 -9.33 -3.18
N ARG A 98 13.97 -9.19 -3.52
CA ARG A 98 14.78 -10.25 -4.12
C ARG A 98 14.80 -11.49 -3.26
N PHE A 99 14.73 -11.28 -1.95
CA PHE A 99 14.80 -12.36 -1.00
C PHE A 99 13.45 -13.00 -0.67
N GLY A 100 12.34 -12.44 -1.13
CA GLY A 100 11.01 -13.00 -0.85
C GLY A 100 10.49 -12.71 0.54
N LEU A 101 11.09 -11.73 1.22
CA LEU A 101 10.53 -11.17 2.44
C LEU A 101 9.33 -10.28 2.12
N LEU A 102 9.44 -9.52 1.04
CA LEU A 102 8.42 -8.60 0.54
C LEU A 102 8.11 -8.89 -0.92
N CYS A 103 6.92 -8.53 -1.37
CA CYS A 103 6.53 -8.49 -2.77
C CYS A 103 6.37 -7.03 -3.19
N GLU A 104 6.82 -6.71 -4.41
CA GLU A 104 6.62 -5.42 -5.06
C GLU A 104 5.56 -5.55 -6.16
N ASN A 105 4.67 -4.58 -6.27
CA ASN A 105 3.77 -4.39 -7.41
C ASN A 105 4.01 -3.02 -8.03
N THR A 106 4.26 -3.01 -9.33
CA THR A 106 4.43 -1.79 -10.14
C THR A 106 3.27 -1.68 -11.13
N PRO A 107 2.25 -0.86 -10.83
CA PRO A 107 1.17 -0.57 -11.77
C PRO A 107 1.66 0.29 -12.93
N GLN A 108 1.45 -0.16 -14.16
CA GLN A 108 1.93 0.50 -15.37
C GLN A 108 0.80 0.80 -16.35
N ASP A 109 0.95 1.88 -17.09
CA ASP A 109 0.12 2.19 -18.25
C ASP A 109 0.60 1.43 -19.50
N LYS A 110 -0.06 1.71 -20.62
CA LYS A 110 0.26 1.14 -21.94
C LYS A 110 1.68 1.47 -22.41
N ASP A 111 2.24 2.59 -21.98
CA ASP A 111 3.56 3.09 -22.39
C ASP A 111 4.66 2.58 -21.44
N GLY A 112 4.29 1.78 -20.43
CA GLY A 112 5.19 1.23 -19.42
C GLY A 112 5.52 2.20 -18.29
N SER A 113 4.89 3.38 -18.26
CA SER A 113 5.08 4.37 -17.21
C SER A 113 4.33 3.95 -15.95
N THR A 114 4.93 4.23 -14.79
CA THR A 114 4.32 3.94 -13.49
C THR A 114 3.11 4.85 -13.26
N VAL A 115 1.92 4.26 -13.12
CA VAL A 115 0.64 4.97 -12.91
C VAL A 115 0.44 5.34 -11.44
N TYR A 116 0.91 4.47 -10.55
CA TYR A 116 0.82 4.65 -9.10
C TYR A 116 2.12 4.17 -8.47
N ASP A 117 2.50 4.75 -7.33
CA ASP A 117 3.73 4.39 -6.64
C ASP A 117 3.80 2.87 -6.42
N LYS A 118 5.01 2.31 -6.52
CA LYS A 118 5.24 0.90 -6.24
C LYS A 118 4.70 0.52 -4.87
N LEU A 119 3.97 -0.59 -4.83
CA LEU A 119 3.34 -1.10 -3.63
C LEU A 119 4.13 -2.30 -3.09
N TYR A 120 4.41 -2.30 -1.81
CA TYR A 120 5.11 -3.36 -1.11
C TYR A 120 4.21 -3.96 -0.04
N PHE A 121 4.20 -5.29 0.03
CA PHE A 121 3.48 -6.07 1.04
C PHE A 121 4.29 -7.31 1.42
N VAL A 122 3.97 -7.92 2.55
CA VAL A 122 4.70 -9.09 3.05
C VAL A 122 4.50 -10.28 2.10
N ASP A 123 5.61 -10.90 1.67
CA ASP A 123 5.60 -12.17 0.93
C ASP A 123 5.90 -13.33 1.88
N THR A 124 5.87 -14.54 1.34
CA THR A 124 5.98 -15.81 2.04
C THR A 124 7.12 -15.82 3.05
N GLY A 125 8.33 -15.40 2.67
CA GLY A 125 9.48 -15.34 3.57
C GLY A 125 9.32 -14.39 4.74
N GLY A 126 8.68 -13.25 4.51
CA GLY A 126 8.40 -12.28 5.55
C GLY A 126 7.41 -12.84 6.57
N ILE A 127 6.44 -13.66 6.13
CA ILE A 127 5.52 -14.37 7.04
C ILE A 127 6.31 -15.31 7.96
N PHE A 128 7.26 -16.08 7.44
CA PHE A 128 8.11 -16.95 8.29
C PHE A 128 8.99 -16.15 9.23
N ALA A 129 9.62 -15.07 8.76
CA ALA A 129 10.44 -14.21 9.62
C ALA A 129 9.63 -13.60 10.78
N LEU A 130 8.36 -13.25 10.52
CA LEU A 130 7.42 -12.79 11.56
C LEU A 130 7.03 -13.93 12.51
N GLU A 131 6.73 -15.13 12.00
CA GLU A 131 6.44 -16.32 12.83
C GLU A 131 7.62 -16.67 13.76
N GLU A 132 8.85 -16.68 13.26
CA GLU A 132 10.06 -16.98 14.04
C GLU A 132 10.35 -15.92 15.12
N THR A 133 9.86 -14.69 14.94
CA THR A 133 10.02 -13.57 15.89
C THR A 133 8.79 -13.35 16.75
N GLU A 134 7.83 -14.28 16.71
CA GLU A 134 6.57 -14.24 17.48
C GLU A 134 5.69 -13.02 17.18
N ILE A 135 5.86 -12.40 16.01
CA ILE A 135 5.05 -11.27 15.56
C ILE A 135 3.90 -11.79 14.68
N PRO A 136 2.63 -11.51 15.02
CA PRO A 136 1.51 -11.93 14.18
C PRO A 136 1.53 -11.27 12.80
N TYR A 137 1.31 -12.07 11.76
CA TYR A 137 1.12 -11.56 10.41
C TYR A 137 -0.27 -10.93 10.24
N ASN A 138 -0.32 -9.65 9.89
CA ASN A 138 -1.54 -8.92 9.54
C ASN A 138 -1.98 -9.31 8.14
N LYS A 139 -2.70 -10.42 8.07
CA LYS A 139 -3.08 -11.11 6.83
C LYS A 139 -3.61 -10.15 5.76
N LEU A 140 -2.93 -10.13 4.62
CA LEU A 140 -3.42 -9.60 3.36
C LEU A 140 -3.63 -10.79 2.43
N LEU A 141 -4.85 -10.98 1.92
CA LEU A 141 -5.10 -12.07 0.98
C LEU A 141 -4.28 -11.82 -0.29
N TYR A 142 -3.51 -12.80 -0.74
CA TYR A 142 -2.75 -12.68 -1.97
C TYR A 142 -3.65 -12.44 -3.20
N THR A 143 -4.89 -12.90 -3.14
CA THR A 143 -5.93 -12.66 -4.16
C THR A 143 -6.55 -11.26 -4.09
N SER A 144 -6.15 -10.42 -3.13
CA SER A 144 -6.65 -9.04 -3.05
C SER A 144 -6.26 -8.28 -4.32
N GLY A 145 -7.24 -7.66 -4.98
CA GLY A 145 -7.03 -6.89 -6.20
C GLY A 145 -6.12 -5.68 -6.00
N ILE A 146 -5.59 -5.14 -7.10
CA ILE A 146 -4.74 -3.95 -7.06
C ILE A 146 -5.49 -2.74 -6.51
N ASP A 147 -6.80 -2.66 -6.78
CA ASP A 147 -7.71 -1.64 -6.26
C ASP A 147 -7.75 -1.64 -4.73
N GLN A 148 -7.84 -2.82 -4.11
CA GLN A 148 -7.81 -2.97 -2.65
C GLN A 148 -6.46 -2.57 -2.07
N ARG A 149 -5.35 -2.97 -2.72
CA ARG A 149 -3.99 -2.63 -2.27
C ARG A 149 -3.73 -1.13 -2.32
N ILE A 150 -4.16 -0.46 -3.39
CA ILE A 150 -4.08 1.00 -3.51
C ILE A 150 -4.91 1.66 -2.41
N ASN A 151 -6.14 1.20 -2.14
CA ASN A 151 -6.97 1.79 -1.07
C ASN A 151 -6.34 1.63 0.32
N ILE A 152 -5.72 0.49 0.62
CA ILE A 152 -4.94 0.29 1.86
C ILE A 152 -3.75 1.29 1.89
N CYS A 153 -2.99 1.38 0.80
CA CYS A 153 -1.84 2.29 0.70
C CYS A 153 -2.26 3.76 0.88
N ARG A 154 -3.37 4.19 0.27
CA ARG A 154 -3.94 5.55 0.39
C ARG A 154 -4.34 5.85 1.82
N ARG A 155 -5.02 4.93 2.50
CA ARG A 155 -5.35 5.05 3.92
C ARG A 155 -4.09 5.23 4.78
N ASN A 156 -3.04 4.50 4.44
CA ASN A 156 -1.80 4.51 5.21
C ASN A 156 -1.02 5.83 5.09
N ILE A 157 -1.29 6.69 4.09
CA ILE A 157 -0.74 8.05 4.05
C ILE A 157 -1.09 8.78 5.35
N PHE A 158 -2.37 8.80 5.73
CA PHE A 158 -2.82 9.46 6.95
C PHE A 158 -2.15 8.89 8.21
N ILE A 159 -2.05 7.56 8.29
CA ILE A 159 -1.46 6.86 9.44
C ILE A 159 0.01 7.26 9.62
N VAL A 160 0.77 7.26 8.51
CA VAL A 160 2.19 7.58 8.50
C VAL A 160 2.43 9.05 8.81
N GLU A 161 1.72 9.98 8.16
CA GLU A 161 1.92 11.42 8.38
C GLU A 161 1.61 11.86 9.82
N ASN A 162 0.68 11.19 10.49
CA ASN A 162 0.28 11.55 11.84
C ASN A 162 0.91 10.65 12.92
N GLY A 163 1.82 9.75 12.55
CA GLY A 163 2.53 8.88 13.49
C GLY A 163 1.64 7.88 14.23
N TYR A 164 0.48 7.52 13.68
CA TYR A 164 -0.40 6.53 14.30
C TYR A 164 0.20 5.13 14.22
N LYS A 165 0.13 4.39 15.33
CA LYS A 165 0.57 2.99 15.39
C LYS A 165 -0.49 2.01 14.86
N GLU A 166 -1.76 2.39 14.94
CA GLU A 166 -2.92 1.59 14.54
C GLU A 166 -3.87 2.44 13.68
N VAL A 167 -4.78 1.78 12.96
CA VAL A 167 -5.80 2.45 12.16
C VAL A 167 -6.82 3.12 13.09
N PRO A 168 -6.98 4.46 13.06
CA PRO A 168 -7.98 5.14 13.88
C PRO A 168 -9.40 4.67 13.57
N ARG A 169 -10.24 4.58 14.60
CA ARG A 169 -11.66 4.26 14.44
C ARG A 169 -12.33 5.32 13.57
N GLY A 170 -13.18 4.90 12.64
CA GLY A 170 -13.91 5.80 11.74
C GLY A 170 -13.06 6.42 10.62
N LEU A 171 -11.82 5.96 10.40
CA LEU A 171 -11.03 6.34 9.24
C LEU A 171 -11.60 5.68 7.97
N THR A 172 -12.04 6.47 7.01
CA THR A 172 -12.60 5.99 5.74
C THR A 172 -12.15 6.83 4.55
N LEU A 173 -12.14 6.24 3.35
CA LEU A 173 -11.99 6.99 2.10
C LEU A 173 -13.34 7.61 1.73
N PHE A 174 -13.32 8.86 1.28
CA PHE A 174 -14.49 9.61 0.85
C PHE A 174 -15.29 8.87 -0.20
N GLU A 175 -14.62 8.28 -1.19
CA GLU A 175 -15.29 7.51 -2.25
C GLU A 175 -16.11 6.30 -1.75
N ASN A 176 -15.89 5.83 -0.51
CA ASN A 176 -16.64 4.72 0.08
C ASN A 176 -17.96 5.17 0.73
N ILE A 177 -18.14 6.47 0.97
CA ILE A 177 -19.32 7.04 1.63
C ILE A 177 -20.18 7.88 0.66
N VAL A 178 -19.65 8.18 -0.53
CA VAL A 178 -20.40 8.83 -1.61
C VAL A 178 -21.65 8.03 -1.97
N GLY A 179 -22.79 8.70 -2.00
CA GLY A 179 -24.08 8.14 -2.44
C GLY A 179 -24.77 7.26 -1.40
N ASP A 180 -24.12 6.99 -0.27
CA ASP A 180 -24.78 6.37 0.88
C ASP A 180 -25.50 7.47 1.67
N SER A 181 -26.70 7.20 2.19
CA SER A 181 -27.41 8.08 3.14
C SER A 181 -26.75 8.11 4.52
N TYR A 182 -25.44 7.84 4.56
CA TYR A 182 -24.70 7.56 5.78
C TYR A 182 -24.43 8.88 6.50
N HIS A 183 -25.11 9.08 7.62
CA HIS A 183 -24.74 10.10 8.59
C HIS A 183 -23.48 9.63 9.33
N LEU A 184 -22.32 10.03 8.84
CA LEU A 184 -21.09 9.89 9.61
C LEU A 184 -21.13 10.92 10.76
N GLU A 185 -21.50 10.48 11.95
CA GLU A 185 -21.60 11.35 13.13
C GLU A 185 -20.21 11.81 13.62
N GLU A 186 -19.23 10.92 13.54
CA GLU A 186 -17.83 11.15 13.93
C GLU A 186 -16.88 10.33 13.04
N GLY A 187 -15.68 10.87 12.74
CA GLY A 187 -14.66 10.10 12.01
C GLY A 187 -13.65 10.94 11.25
N ILE A 188 -12.84 10.27 10.43
CA ILE A 188 -11.84 10.90 9.57
C ILE A 188 -12.08 10.43 8.14
N VAL A 189 -12.35 11.37 7.24
CA VAL A 189 -12.62 11.13 5.82
C VAL A 189 -11.40 11.55 5.00
N LEU A 190 -10.85 10.61 4.25
CA LEU A 190 -9.71 10.81 3.38
C LEU A 190 -10.17 10.99 1.94
N TYR A 191 -9.75 12.05 1.25
CA TYR A 191 -10.04 12.26 -0.17
C TYR A 191 -8.80 12.76 -0.91
N ASP A 192 -8.80 12.70 -2.23
CA ASP A 192 -7.70 13.20 -3.07
C ASP A 192 -8.19 14.30 -4.02
N SER A 193 -7.86 15.56 -3.70
CA SER A 193 -8.32 16.71 -4.49
C SER A 193 -7.78 16.71 -5.92
N SER A 194 -6.61 16.12 -6.18
CA SER A 194 -6.04 16.07 -7.53
C SER A 194 -6.86 15.20 -8.47
N ILE A 195 -7.47 14.13 -7.95
CA ILE A 195 -8.36 13.26 -8.72
C ILE A 195 -9.67 13.98 -9.01
N ALA A 196 -10.24 14.69 -8.03
CA ALA A 196 -11.43 15.51 -8.24
C ALA A 196 -11.20 16.59 -9.30
N LEU A 197 -10.03 17.24 -9.28
CA LEU A 197 -9.62 18.22 -10.29
C LEU A 197 -9.50 17.59 -11.68
N SER A 198 -8.79 16.47 -11.79
CA SER A 198 -8.60 15.74 -13.06
C SER A 198 -9.92 15.29 -13.69
N LEU A 199 -10.91 14.96 -12.87
CA LEU A 199 -12.24 14.52 -13.32
C LEU A 199 -13.23 15.66 -13.53
N GLY A 200 -12.89 16.91 -13.19
CA GLY A 200 -13.83 18.03 -13.25
C GLY A 200 -14.97 17.94 -12.22
N LEU A 201 -14.72 17.31 -11.07
CA LEU A 201 -15.70 17.02 -10.01
C LEU A 201 -15.52 17.88 -8.74
N VAL A 202 -14.68 18.93 -8.82
CA VAL A 202 -14.29 19.74 -7.66
C VAL A 202 -15.50 20.31 -6.91
N GLN A 203 -16.50 20.80 -7.64
CA GLN A 203 -17.68 21.43 -7.04
C GLN A 203 -18.54 20.40 -6.30
N GLU A 204 -18.84 19.26 -6.95
CA GLU A 204 -19.62 18.19 -6.34
C GLU A 204 -18.93 17.61 -5.10
N VAL A 205 -17.61 17.43 -5.14
CA VAL A 205 -16.84 16.98 -3.96
C VAL A 205 -16.95 18.00 -2.82
N LYS A 206 -16.79 19.31 -3.11
CA LYS A 206 -16.89 20.37 -2.10
C LYS A 206 -18.26 20.43 -1.44
N GLU A 207 -19.34 20.28 -2.20
CA GLU A 207 -20.70 20.25 -1.67
C GLU A 207 -20.86 19.11 -0.66
N TYR A 208 -20.47 17.88 -1.02
CA TYR A 208 -20.50 16.74 -0.11
C TYR A 208 -19.63 16.92 1.14
N LEU A 209 -18.41 17.42 0.98
CA LEU A 209 -17.51 17.65 2.12
C LEU A 209 -18.06 18.73 3.07
N THR A 210 -18.76 19.74 2.53
CA THR A 210 -19.42 20.78 3.34
C THR A 210 -20.56 20.19 4.16
N GLU A 211 -21.37 19.30 3.59
CA GLU A 211 -22.42 18.58 4.34
C GLU A 211 -21.83 17.72 5.46
N LEU A 212 -20.70 17.05 5.21
CA LEU A 212 -19.98 16.28 6.23
C LEU A 212 -19.40 17.17 7.34
N SER A 213 -18.97 18.39 7.00
CA SER A 213 -18.38 19.35 7.95
C SER A 213 -19.37 19.90 8.99
N CYS A 214 -20.67 19.69 8.80
CA CYS A 214 -21.69 19.98 9.81
C CYS A 214 -21.72 18.96 10.97
N SER A 215 -20.84 17.95 10.95
CA SER A 215 -20.70 16.88 11.95
C SER A 215 -19.30 16.91 12.60
N GLN A 216 -18.99 16.02 13.56
CA GLN A 216 -17.63 15.91 14.14
C GLN A 216 -16.63 15.18 13.21
N VAL A 217 -16.81 15.32 11.89
CA VAL A 217 -16.01 14.63 10.87
C VAL A 217 -14.83 15.51 10.47
N LYS A 218 -13.63 14.95 10.54
CA LYS A 218 -12.41 15.59 10.03
C LYS A 218 -12.17 15.15 8.60
N VAL A 219 -12.02 16.11 7.68
CA VAL A 219 -11.67 15.84 6.29
C VAL A 219 -10.17 16.01 6.10
N TYR A 220 -9.53 15.08 5.40
CA TYR A 220 -8.10 15.08 5.14
C TYR A 220 -7.82 14.86 3.66
N ASP A 221 -7.13 15.81 3.04
CA ASP A 221 -6.70 15.72 1.65
C ASP A 221 -5.34 15.01 1.54
N LEU A 222 -5.34 13.89 0.84
CA LEU A 222 -4.16 13.06 0.60
C LEU A 222 -3.15 13.74 -0.34
N TYR A 223 -3.62 14.55 -1.30
CA TYR A 223 -2.76 15.18 -2.30
C TYR A 223 -1.86 16.23 -1.67
N LEU A 224 -2.44 17.16 -0.90
CA LEU A 224 -1.71 18.26 -0.27
C LEU A 224 -0.57 17.76 0.62
N LYS A 225 -0.80 16.66 1.34
CA LYS A 225 0.20 16.11 2.27
C LYS A 225 1.26 15.24 1.58
N LYS A 226 0.94 14.56 0.48
CA LYS A 226 1.97 13.88 -0.36
C LYS A 226 3.05 14.86 -0.84
N TYR A 227 2.70 16.13 -1.04
CA TYR A 227 3.61 17.18 -1.52
C TYR A 227 4.02 18.22 -0.47
N GLY A 228 3.73 17.98 0.82
CA GLY A 228 4.13 18.91 1.89
C GLY A 228 3.49 20.29 1.81
N ILE A 229 2.31 20.40 1.19
CA ILE A 229 1.52 21.63 1.14
C ILE A 229 0.65 21.65 2.39
N ASP A 230 0.95 22.58 3.30
CA ASP A 230 0.11 22.81 4.48
C ASP A 230 -1.10 23.69 4.11
N ASN A 231 -2.29 23.11 4.30
CA ASN A 231 -3.65 23.68 4.27
C ASN A 231 -4.32 23.96 2.91
N LEU A 232 -5.58 23.52 2.79
CA LEU A 232 -6.77 24.36 2.49
C LEU A 232 -8.04 23.50 2.34
N ILE A 233 -8.77 23.26 3.44
CA ILE A 233 -10.20 23.57 3.58
C ILE A 233 -10.36 24.21 4.96
#